data_AF-A0A432CT88-F1
#
_entry.id   AF-A0A432CT88-F1
#
_cell.length_a   1.000
_cell.length_b   1.000
_cell.length_c   1.000
_cell.angle_alpha   90.00
_cell.angle_beta   90.00
_cell.angle_gamma   90.00
#
_symmetry.space_group_name_H-M   'P 1'
#
loop_
_entity.id
_entity.type
_entity.pdbx_description
1 polymer ?
#
loop_
_entity_poly.entity_id
_entity_poly.type
_entity_poly.pdbx_seq_one_letter_code
_entity_poly.pdbx_strand_id
1 'polypeptide(L)'
;MQQERNALLALLKDECEKYTQIPSSENRAKQEQKKFIYGIMTASRVVGISYEELETIVNAMSTQPQFKDLDEKLAVPTYIRDKVQLEL
;
A
#
# COMPACT_ATOMS: atom_id res chain seq x y z
N MET A 1 -17.53 15.81 -3.52
CA MET A 1 -17.69 14.77 -2.49
C MET A 1 -17.39 13.35 -3.01
N GLN A 2 -18.22 12.73 -3.86
CA GLN A 2 -18.06 11.30 -4.20
C GLN A 2 -16.75 10.96 -4.94
N GLN A 3 -16.28 11.84 -5.84
CA GLN A 3 -15.03 11.64 -6.56
C GLN A 3 -13.80 11.75 -5.65
N GLU A 4 -13.72 12.75 -4.76
CA GLU A 4 -12.60 12.86 -3.81
C GLU A 4 -12.54 11.65 -2.87
N ARG A 5 -13.70 11.15 -2.44
CA ARG A 5 -13.83 9.94 -1.63
C ARG A 5 -13.25 8.71 -2.35
N ASN A 6 -13.63 8.50 -3.61
CA ASN A 6 -13.11 7.40 -4.42
C ASN A 6 -11.60 7.55 -4.72
N ALA A 7 -11.12 8.77 -4.96
CA ALA A 7 -9.70 9.05 -5.18
C ALA A 7 -8.86 8.77 -3.92
N LEU A 8 -9.33 9.15 -2.73
CA LEU A 8 -8.70 8.82 -1.45
C LEU A 8 -8.64 7.32 -1.20
N LEU A 9 -9.71 6.58 -1.51
CA LEU A 9 -9.74 5.12 -1.36
C LEU A 9 -8.81 4.42 -2.36
N ALA A 10 -8.68 4.95 -3.59
CA ALA A 10 -7.74 4.43 -4.59
C ALA A 10 -6.28 4.70 -4.17
N LEU A 11 -5.98 5.94 -3.73
CA LEU A 11 -4.67 6.31 -3.19
C LEU A 11 -4.29 5.44 -1.99
N LEU A 12 -5.22 5.24 -1.05
CA LEU A 12 -4.98 4.39 0.12
C LEU A 12 -4.63 2.95 -0.27
N LYS A 13 -5.32 2.37 -1.26
CA LYS A 13 -5.02 1.02 -1.75
C LYS A 13 -3.63 0.92 -2.38
N ASP A 14 -3.30 1.83 -3.30
CA ASP A 14 -1.99 1.88 -3.99
C ASP A 14 -0.83 2.05 -3.00
N GLU A 15 -0.94 3.04 -2.11
CA GLU A 15 0.09 3.36 -1.13
C GLU A 15 0.32 2.24 -0.08
N CYS A 16 -0.70 1.40 0.11
CA CYS A 16 -0.63 0.21 0.94
C CYS A 16 -0.16 -1.05 0.21
N GLU A 17 -0.43 -1.19 -1.09
CA GLU A 17 0.23 -2.21 -1.91
C GLU A 17 1.75 -1.94 -1.91
N LYS A 18 2.18 -0.68 -2.09
CA LYS A 18 3.60 -0.29 -1.91
C LYS A 18 4.15 -0.69 -0.54
N TYR A 19 3.37 -0.55 0.54
CA TYR A 19 3.78 -0.97 1.89
C TYR A 19 4.05 -2.48 2.01
N THR A 20 3.28 -3.33 1.31
CA THR A 20 3.55 -4.78 1.28
C THR A 20 4.77 -5.12 0.41
N GLN A 21 5.11 -4.28 -0.58
CA GLN A 21 6.33 -4.38 -1.38
C GLN A 21 7.62 -3.95 -0.65
N ILE A 22 7.53 -3.35 0.55
CA ILE A 22 8.72 -2.96 1.35
C ILE A 22 9.28 -4.19 2.08
N PRO A 23 10.55 -4.57 1.85
CA PRO A 23 11.19 -5.69 2.54
C PRO A 23 11.16 -5.57 4.06
N SER A 24 11.16 -6.71 4.76
CA SER A 24 11.19 -6.76 6.24
C SER A 24 12.45 -6.10 6.83
N SER A 25 13.56 -6.12 6.11
CA SER A 25 14.81 -5.46 6.52
C SER A 25 14.70 -3.93 6.57
N GLU A 26 13.89 -3.32 5.69
CA GLU A 26 13.77 -1.86 5.52
C GLU A 26 12.81 -1.22 6.55
N ASN A 27 13.05 -1.50 7.83
CA ASN A 27 12.22 -1.05 8.96
C ASN A 27 11.92 0.46 8.95
N ARG A 28 12.89 1.29 8.56
CA ARG A 28 12.71 2.75 8.50
C ARG A 28 11.73 3.16 7.40
N ALA A 29 11.94 2.72 6.16
CA ALA A 29 11.04 3.00 5.05
C ALA A 29 9.62 2.52 5.35
N LYS A 30 9.51 1.31 5.94
CA LYS A 30 8.23 0.73 6.37
C LYS A 30 7.53 1.58 7.44
N GLN A 31 8.26 2.12 8.42
CA GLN A 31 7.69 3.03 9.41
C GLN A 31 7.25 4.38 8.83
N GLU A 32 8.02 4.96 7.92
CA GLU A 32 7.65 6.23 7.25
C GLU A 32 6.39 6.03 6.38
N GLN A 33 6.34 4.96 5.59
CA GLN A 33 5.18 4.55 4.81
C GLN A 33 3.94 4.33 5.69
N LYS A 34 4.08 3.65 6.84
CA LYS A 34 2.98 3.43 7.79
C LYS A 34 2.39 4.76 8.31
N LYS A 35 3.24 5.75 8.61
CA LYS A 35 2.80 7.08 9.05
C LYS A 35 2.05 7.81 7.94
N PHE A 36 2.50 7.70 6.69
CA PHE A 36 1.83 8.29 5.54
C PHE A 36 0.43 7.70 5.32
N ILE A 37 0.30 6.37 5.39
CA ILE A 37 -0.99 5.65 5.34
C ILE A 37 -1.93 6.12 6.45
N TYR A 38 -1.48 6.25 7.70
CA TYR A 38 -2.30 6.82 8.78
C TYR A 38 -2.74 8.26 8.52
N GLY A 39 -1.91 9.07 7.85
CA GLY A 39 -2.28 10.40 7.37
C GLY A 39 -3.44 10.34 6.36
N ILE A 40 -3.36 9.43 5.38
CA ILE A 40 -4.43 9.22 4.38
C ILE A 40 -5.72 8.73 5.05
N MET A 41 -5.65 7.78 6.00
CA MET A 41 -6.81 7.33 6.78
C MET A 41 -7.45 8.49 7.59
N THR A 42 -6.62 9.37 8.15
CA THR A 42 -7.09 10.54 8.91
C THR A 42 -7.77 11.56 8.01
N ALA A 43 -7.20 11.85 6.83
CA ALA A 43 -7.82 12.71 5.82
C ALA A 43 -9.13 12.11 5.27
N SER A 44 -9.15 10.80 5.03
CA SER A 44 -10.33 10.04 4.59
C SER A 44 -11.51 10.20 5.55
N ARG A 45 -11.24 10.26 6.86
CA ARG A 45 -12.25 10.51 7.90
C ARG A 45 -12.88 11.89 7.79
N VAL A 46 -12.12 12.92 7.40
CA VAL A 46 -12.63 14.29 7.17
C VAL A 46 -13.57 14.33 5.96
N VAL A 47 -13.36 13.46 4.96
CA VAL A 47 -14.18 13.32 3.75
C VAL A 47 -15.38 12.37 3.96
N GLY A 48 -15.60 11.87 5.19
CA GLY A 48 -16.77 11.04 5.52
C GLY A 48 -16.65 9.57 5.07
N ILE A 49 -15.43 9.03 5.03
CA ILE A 49 -15.20 7.58 4.92
C ILE A 49 -15.30 6.97 6.32
N SER A 50 -16.02 5.85 6.46
CA SER A 50 -16.19 5.19 7.76
C SER A 50 -14.93 4.46 8.20
N TYR A 51 -14.83 4.16 9.50
CA TYR A 51 -13.74 3.33 10.02
C TYR A 51 -13.78 1.92 9.40
N GLU A 52 -14.97 1.34 9.25
CA GLU A 52 -15.19 0.01 8.68
C GLU A 52 -14.72 -0.09 7.22
N GLU A 53 -14.92 0.96 6.40
CA GLU A 53 -14.43 1.01 5.02
C GLU A 53 -12.89 1.06 4.96
N LEU A 54 -12.27 1.85 5.84
CA LEU A 54 -10.81 1.96 5.96
C LEU A 54 -10.20 0.66 6.50
N GLU A 55 -10.81 0.08 7.53
CA GLU A 55 -10.41 -1.19 8.14
C GLU A 55 -10.59 -2.36 7.17
N THR A 56 -11.66 -2.39 6.37
CA THR A 56 -11.83 -3.38 5.29
C THR A 56 -10.70 -3.30 4.28
N ILE A 57 -10.25 -2.10 3.91
CA ILE A 57 -9.10 -1.93 3.02
C ILE A 57 -7.83 -2.45 3.71
N VAL A 58 -7.55 -2.03 4.95
CA VAL A 58 -6.36 -2.45 5.73
C VAL A 58 -6.30 -3.96 5.97
N ASN A 59 -7.42 -4.60 6.27
CA ASN A 59 -7.50 -6.04 6.52
C ASN A 59 -7.47 -6.87 5.23
N ALA A 60 -7.80 -6.28 4.07
CA ALA A 60 -7.63 -6.93 2.77
C ALA A 60 -6.16 -6.95 2.28
N MET A 61 -5.25 -6.27 2.97
CA MET A 61 -3.81 -6.32 2.68
C MET A 61 -3.18 -7.56 3.31
N SER A 62 -2.23 -8.18 2.60
CA SER A 62 -1.30 -9.10 3.24
C SER A 62 -0.52 -8.36 4.33
N THR A 63 -0.72 -8.75 5.59
CA THR A 63 0.05 -8.24 6.74
C THR A 63 1.53 -8.63 6.68
N GLN A 64 1.87 -9.62 5.86
CA GLN A 64 3.24 -10.04 5.57
C GLN A 64 3.78 -9.29 4.34
N PRO A 65 5.00 -8.71 4.42
CA PRO A 65 5.67 -8.17 3.24
C PRO A 65 5.99 -9.29 2.25
N GLN A 66 5.95 -8.97 0.96
CA GLN A 66 6.24 -9.91 -0.11
C GLN A 66 7.71 -10.36 -0.14
N PHE A 67 8.60 -9.56 0.45
CA PHE A 67 10.04 -9.82 0.50
C PHE A 67 10.58 -9.71 1.94
N LYS A 68 11.53 -10.57 2.27
CA LYS A 68 12.30 -10.56 3.50
C LYS A 68 13.36 -9.45 3.48
N ASP A 69 14.10 -9.36 2.39
CA ASP A 69 15.23 -8.44 2.21
C ASP A 69 15.33 -7.91 0.76
N LEU A 70 16.31 -7.03 0.52
CA LEU A 70 16.48 -6.36 -0.77
C LEU A 70 17.04 -7.32 -1.83
N ASP A 71 17.89 -8.27 -1.45
CA ASP A 71 18.47 -9.25 -2.36
C ASP A 71 17.38 -10.18 -2.93
N GLU A 72 16.46 -10.65 -2.09
CA GLU A 72 15.28 -11.40 -2.55
C GLU A 72 14.40 -10.57 -3.51
N LYS A 73 14.19 -9.29 -3.22
CA LYS A 73 13.41 -8.35 -4.08
C LYS A 73 14.10 -8.02 -5.41
N LEU A 74 15.43 -8.09 -5.47
CA LEU A 74 16.23 -7.87 -6.68
C LEU A 74 16.43 -9.15 -7.49
N ALA A 75 16.38 -10.32 -6.85
CA ALA A 75 16.39 -11.62 -7.53
C ALA A 75 15.11 -11.86 -8.37
N VAL A 76 13.99 -11.24 -7.99
CA VAL A 76 12.76 -11.25 -8.81
C VAL A 76 12.85 -10.21 -9.93
N PRO A 77 12.74 -10.61 -11.22
CA PRO A 77 12.76 -9.68 -12.34
C PRO A 77 11.69 -8.58 -12.23
N THR A 78 12.08 -7.35 -12.57
CA THR A 78 11.24 -6.12 -12.46
C THR A 78 9.85 -6.29 -13.06
N TYR A 79 9.72 -6.89 -14.25
CA TYR A 79 8.41 -7.08 -14.90
C TYR A 79 7.47 -8.00 -14.12
N ILE A 80 8.01 -8.99 -13.38
CA ILE A 80 7.23 -9.87 -12.49
C ILE A 80 6.85 -9.12 -11.21
N ARG A 81 7.82 -8.41 -10.61
CA ARG A 81 7.63 -7.67 -9.35
C ARG A 81 6.57 -6.58 -9.48
N ASP A 82 6.68 -5.78 -10.54
CA ASP A 82 5.84 -4.60 -10.77
C ASP A 82 4.60 -4.94 -11.64
N LYS A 83 4.28 -6.25 -11.78
CA LYS A 83 3.12 -6.83 -12.52
C LYS A 83 2.91 -6.25 -13.92
N VAL A 84 4.00 -5.90 -14.60
CA VAL A 84 3.94 -5.28 -15.93
C VAL A 84 3.53 -6.33 -16.95
N GLN A 85 2.36 -6.15 -17.56
CA GLN A 85 1.97 -6.91 -18.73
C GLN A 85 2.89 -6.53 -19.90
N LEU A 86 3.70 -7.49 -20.32
CA LEU A 86 4.50 -7.38 -21.54
C LEU A 86 3.59 -7.72 -22.72
N GLU A 87 3.11 -6.69 -23.42
CA GLU A 87 2.54 -6.85 -24.76
C GLU A 87 3.65 -7.39 -25.69
N LEU A 88 3.35 -8.49 -26.41
CA LEU A 88 4.26 -9.22 -27.29
C LEU A 88 3.93 -8.98 -28.77
#